data_AF-A0A3A6NPM2-F1
#
_entry.id   AF-A0A3A6NPM2-F1
#
_cell.length_a   1.000
_cell.length_b   1.000
_cell.length_c   1.000
_cell.angle_alpha   90.00
_cell.angle_beta   90.00
_cell.angle_gamma   90.00
#
_symmetry.space_group_name_H-M   'P 1'
#
loop_
_entity.id
_entity.type
_entity.pdbx_description
1 polymer ?
#
loop_
_entity_poly.entity_id
_entity_poly.type
_entity_poly.pdbx_seq_one_letter_code
_entity_poly.pdbx_strand_id
1 'polypeptide(L)' 'MTQSDPMLEAARLERELADLAQERAACQALVRELLDKEADGQAGLAAAIHQAKQRRMMLATQTQHLKARLNALLLNVD' A
#
# COMPACT_ATOMS: atom_id res chain seq x y z
N MET A 1 -7.67 4.55 30.37
CA MET A 1 -7.51 4.43 28.91
C MET A 1 -7.40 5.84 28.38
N THR A 2 -6.23 6.25 27.88
CA THR A 2 -6.05 7.56 27.25
C THR A 2 -6.79 7.56 25.92
N GLN A 3 -7.89 8.31 25.85
CA GLN A 3 -8.63 8.52 24.62
C GLN A 3 -7.70 9.28 23.67
N SER A 4 -7.20 8.61 22.62
CA SER A 4 -6.40 9.25 21.60
C SER A 4 -7.22 10.36 20.95
N ASP A 5 -6.64 11.55 20.82
CA ASP A 5 -7.28 12.68 20.11
C ASP A 5 -7.66 12.22 18.69
N PRO A 6 -8.95 12.27 18.30
CA PRO A 6 -9.40 11.88 16.96
C PRO A 6 -8.66 12.60 15.84
N MET A 7 -8.22 13.85 16.04
CA MET A 7 -7.41 14.58 15.06
C MET A 7 -6.00 14.00 14.93
N LEU A 8 -5.39 13.62 16.05
CA LEU A 8 -4.07 12.99 16.05
C LEU A 8 -4.11 11.61 15.37
N GLU A 9 -5.15 10.84 15.63
CA GLU A 9 -5.37 9.54 15.01
C GLU A 9 -5.67 9.66 13.50
N ALA A 10 -6.46 10.66 13.08
CA ALA A 10 -6.70 10.93 11.67
C ALA A 10 -5.39 11.28 10.94
N ALA A 11 -4.57 12.19 11.51
CA ALA A 11 -3.28 12.56 10.94
C ALA A 11 -2.31 11.35 10.84
N ARG A 12 -2.34 10.44 11.82
CA ARG A 12 -1.57 9.19 11.79
C ARG A 12 -2.02 8.29 10.62
N LEU A 13 -3.33 8.09 10.46
CA LEU A 13 -3.90 7.29 9.38
C LEU A 13 -3.61 7.89 8.00
N GLU A 14 -3.67 9.21 7.86
CA GLU A 14 -3.29 9.91 6.63
C GLU A 14 -1.81 9.69 6.28
N ARG A 15 -0.92 9.74 7.28
CA ARG A 15 0.50 9.46 7.08
C ARG A 15 0.73 8.00 6.65
N GLU A 16 0.10 7.05 7.34
CA GLU A 16 0.19 5.63 6.97
C GLU A 16 -0.35 5.38 5.54
N LEU A 17 -1.42 6.06 5.14
CA LEU A 17 -1.94 5.99 3.77
C LEU A 17 -0.95 6.54 2.74
N ALA A 18 -0.24 7.62 3.05
CA ALA A 18 0.81 8.17 2.18
C ALA A 18 1.99 7.19 2.04
N ASP A 19 2.43 6.59 3.14
CA ASP A 19 3.51 5.60 3.14
C ASP A 19 3.12 4.35 2.31
N LEU A 20 1.89 3.84 2.48
CA LEU A 20 1.36 2.73 1.67
C LEU A 20 1.27 3.09 0.18
N ALA A 21 0.93 4.33 -0.16
CA ALA A 21 0.89 4.78 -1.54
C ALA A 21 2.30 4.78 -2.17
N GLN A 22 3.31 5.22 -1.42
CA GLN A 22 4.70 5.18 -1.84
C GLN A 22 5.19 3.73 -2.04
N GLU A 23 4.93 2.84 -1.08
CA GLU A 23 5.28 1.41 -1.22
C GLU A 23 4.60 0.76 -2.43
N ARG A 24 3.33 1.09 -2.69
CA ARG A 24 2.58 0.54 -3.82
C ARG A 24 3.16 1.04 -5.15
N ALA A 25 3.59 2.30 -5.22
CA ALA A 25 4.28 2.85 -6.39
C ALA A 25 5.63 2.16 -6.62
N ALA A 26 6.39 1.90 -5.55
CA ALA A 26 7.65 1.17 -5.62
C ALA A 26 7.46 -0.26 -6.14
N CYS A 27 6.44 -0.98 -5.65
CA CYS A 27 6.11 -2.32 -6.16
C CYS A 27 5.76 -2.28 -7.66
N GLN A 28 5.05 -1.25 -8.12
CA GLN A 28 4.69 -1.10 -9.52
C GLN A 28 5.91 -0.77 -10.40
N ALA A 29 6.84 0.06 -9.92
CA ALA A 29 8.10 0.32 -10.60
C ALA A 29 8.94 -0.97 -10.71
N LEU A 30 9.04 -1.74 -9.62
CA LEU A 30 9.75 -3.02 -9.62
C LEU A 30 9.15 -4.03 -10.62
N VAL A 31 7.83 -4.14 -10.70
CA VAL A 31 7.18 -5.02 -11.69
C VAL A 31 7.55 -4.60 -13.11
N ARG A 32 7.59 -3.29 -13.41
CA ARG A 32 7.98 -2.79 -14.73
C ARG A 32 9.44 -3.14 -15.04
N GLU A 33 10.34 -2.83 -14.12
CA GLU A 33 11.77 -3.15 -14.26
C GLU A 33 12.02 -4.64 -14.51
N LEU A 34 11.32 -5.52 -13.78
CA LEU A 34 11.46 -6.97 -13.95
C LEU A 34 10.89 -7.46 -15.29
N LEU A 35 9.81 -6.85 -15.78
CA LEU A 35 9.25 -7.16 -17.10
C LEU A 35 10.18 -6.68 -18.23
N ASP A 36 10.79 -5.50 -18.07
CA ASP A 36 11.75 -4.97 -19.04
C ASP A 36 12.98 -5.89 -19.12
N LYS A 37 13.51 -6.33 -17.97
CA LYS A 37 14.59 -7.32 -17.91
C LYS A 37 14.23 -8.67 -18.54
N GLU A 38 13.00 -9.14 -18.35
CA GLU A 38 12.51 -10.37 -18.96
C GLU A 38 12.40 -10.23 -20.48
N ALA A 39 11.97 -9.07 -20.98
CA ALA A 39 11.94 -8.74 -22.40
C ALA A 39 13.34 -8.65 -23.03
N ASP A 40 14.34 -8.21 -22.26
CA ASP A 40 15.75 -8.21 -22.64
C ASP A 40 16.41 -9.61 -22.58
N GLY A 41 15.63 -10.66 -22.28
CA GLY A 41 16.08 -12.05 -22.30
C GLY A 41 16.63 -12.57 -20.98
N GLN A 42 16.50 -11.83 -19.87
CA GLN A 42 16.83 -12.35 -18.55
C GLN A 42 15.77 -13.36 -18.10
N ALA A 43 16.16 -14.63 -18.00
CA ALA A 43 15.28 -15.70 -17.57
C ALA A 43 15.11 -15.75 -16.03
N GLY A 44 14.03 -16.38 -15.57
CA GLY A 44 13.81 -16.68 -14.15
C GLY A 44 13.18 -15.55 -13.32
N LEU A 45 12.64 -14.52 -13.95
CA LEU A 45 12.07 -13.36 -13.25
C LEU A 45 10.58 -13.51 -12.86
N ALA A 46 9.89 -14.50 -13.40
CA ALA A 46 8.46 -14.73 -13.17
C ALA A 46 8.07 -14.79 -11.68
N ALA A 47 8.89 -15.43 -10.83
CA ALA A 47 8.64 -15.51 -9.39
C ALA A 47 8.74 -14.12 -8.71
N ALA A 48 9.76 -13.33 -9.06
CA ALA A 48 9.94 -11.99 -8.53
C ALA A 48 8.82 -11.05 -8.98
N ILE A 49 8.40 -11.14 -10.25
CA ILE A 49 7.27 -10.39 -10.80
C ILE A 49 5.99 -10.74 -10.04
N HIS A 50 5.74 -12.03 -9.79
CA HIS A 50 4.57 -12.49 -9.05
C HIS A 50 4.59 -11.95 -7.61
N GLN A 51 5.72 -12.07 -6.90
CA GLN A 51 5.87 -11.54 -5.54
C GLN A 51 5.63 -10.04 -5.45
N ALA A 52 6.17 -9.26 -6.40
CA ALA A 52 5.95 -7.81 -6.43
C ALA A 52 4.48 -7.45 -6.71
N LYS A 53 3.80 -8.19 -7.61
CA LYS A 53 2.35 -8.04 -7.85
C LYS A 53 1.53 -8.40 -6.60
N GLN A 54 1.87 -9.49 -5.92
CA GLN A 54 1.19 -9.94 -4.70
C GLN A 54 1.36 -8.91 -3.57
N ARG A 55 2.57 -8.39 -3.34
CA ARG A 55 2.82 -7.33 -2.37
C ARG A 55 1.99 -6.08 -2.69
N ARG A 56 1.93 -5.67 -3.96
CA ARG A 56 1.11 -4.53 -4.41
C ARG A 56 -0.38 -4.73 -4.10
N MET A 57 -0.89 -5.96 -4.25
CA MET A 57 -2.27 -6.30 -3.92
C MET A 57 -2.53 -6.20 -2.41
N MET A 58 -1.63 -6.75 -1.59
CA MET A 58 -1.72 -6.65 -0.12
C MET A 58 -1.76 -5.20 0.36
N LEU A 59 -0.90 -4.34 -0.19
CA LEU A 59 -0.87 -2.91 0.11
C LEU A 59 -2.18 -2.20 -0.28
N ALA A 60 -2.79 -2.61 -1.40
CA ALA A 60 -4.10 -2.07 -1.81
C ALA A 60 -5.21 -2.44 -0.82
N THR A 61 -5.23 -3.69 -0.33
CA THR A 61 -6.17 -4.12 0.72
C THR A 61 -5.96 -3.34 2.02
N GLN A 62 -4.71 -3.17 2.46
CA GLN A 62 -4.39 -2.37 3.65
C GLN A 62 -4.84 -0.92 3.50
N THR A 63 -4.63 -0.32 2.33
CA THR A 63 -5.09 1.03 2.00
C THR A 63 -6.61 1.14 2.14
N GLN A 64 -7.38 0.16 1.65
CA GLN A 64 -8.84 0.16 1.78
C GLN A 64 -9.28 0.09 3.24
N HIS A 65 -8.62 -0.75 4.06
CA HIS A 65 -8.91 -0.86 5.47
C HIS A 65 -8.64 0.45 6.23
N LEU A 66 -7.47 1.07 6.01
CA LEU A 66 -7.12 2.34 6.65
C LEU A 66 -8.04 3.48 6.20
N LYS A 67 -8.44 3.53 4.92
CA LYS A 67 -9.44 4.49 4.44
C LYS A 67 -10.79 4.32 5.11
N ALA A 68 -11.26 3.07 5.27
CA ALA A 68 -12.51 2.80 5.97
C ALA A 68 -12.44 3.28 7.42
N ARG A 69 -11.32 3.02 8.11
CA ARG A 69 -11.08 3.47 9.49
C ARG A 69 -11.01 5.00 9.59
N LEU A 70 -10.31 5.67 8.68
CA LEU A 70 -10.24 7.13 8.63
C LEU A 70 -11.63 7.74 8.39
N ASN A 71 -12.40 7.18 7.46
CA ASN A 71 -13.75 7.66 7.19
C ASN A 71 -14.68 7.49 8.39
N ALA A 72 -14.63 6.34 9.08
CA ALA A 72 -15.40 6.12 10.31
C ALA A 72 -15.04 7.16 11.40
N LEU A 73 -13.75 7.42 11.57
CA LEU A 73 -13.24 8.40 12.52
C LEU A 73 -13.69 9.83 12.20
N LEU A 74 -13.69 10.23 10.92
CA LEU A 74 -14.11 11.56 10.48
C LEU A 74 -15.63 11.76 10.53
N LEU A 75 -16.40 10.69 10.33
CA LEU A 75 -17.86 10.72 10.33
C LEU A 75 -18.47 10.51 11.72
N ASN A 76 -17.66 10.20 12.75
CA ASN A 76 -18.11 9.76 14.07
C ASN A 76 -19.12 8.59 14.01
N VAL A 77 -18.89 7.65 13.09
CA VAL A 77 -19.76 6.47 12.93
C VAL A 77 -19.01 5.28 13.55
N ASP A 78 -19.49 4.85 14.72
CA ASP A 78 -19.09 3.61 15.40
C ASP A 78 -19.68 2.36 14.73
#